data_AF-A0A8T5LUD1-F1
#
_entry.id   AF-A0A8T5LUD1-F1
#
_cell.length_a   1.000
_cell.length_b   1.000
_cell.length_c   1.000
_cell.angle_alpha   90.00
_cell.angle_beta   90.00
_cell.angle_gamma   90.00
#
_symmetry.space_group_name_H-M   'P 1'
#
loop_
_entity.id
_entity.type
_entity.pdbx_description
1 polymer ?
#
loop_
_entity_poly.entity_id
_entity_poly.type
_entity_poly.pdbx_seq_one_letter_code
_entity_poly.pdbx_strand_id
1 'polypeptide(L)'
;MKKTKMVSLGRLRGGLSRVKDKLKSGVTSLGTKIKSKFSSDGSTDDDSKVKLPSRLGVGIRSFGNAIRGMRGRERKPYYGESDTEVRGVGKFLVFMWALHLIDWLTGFQTIKKNFSSPVPVAWIIGLYVLATVIALLVIFRGSSIASRLSGKIVFISFLAIEVPRLLEVYVSHEAWMHAILFFLPIWGLYLMFGQYSTDGTRQFGSWYLIIVLILGFYGYVTSETLNIQGSFQQANVRDSLQTIKQTFGDNTKTLFKDLMMLPSKIGAKINQSLSTDYFTGQVEQNKDAPLGVYLEDLQPTEEYFFQGTPIVVWANIRGKSFEGAISVDNKCYAKKGSSVIFGRVHPTQIDLFYDDSRTLECVFEENLEQFEEGTYSVTFSSKFTFPTWGYVTYVFVDKNTQIAYYSQKKNINQELDIPTKAESIYTNGPAAIGMNSLDLPITVYTNNPYLLTFGMTLSNAWPQGEIITIKKLEVRVPQEIYFDTCYSIQYKEPVGREDDYNIYNFEIDVNKGFFKTITCPMKMK
;
A
#
# COMPACT_ATOMS: atom_id res chain seq x y z
N MET A 1 -52.72 25.10 5.84
CA MET A 1 -53.27 23.74 5.61
C MET A 1 -52.42 23.01 4.59
N LYS A 2 -51.52 22.12 5.02
CA LYS A 2 -50.85 21.10 4.19
C LYS A 2 -50.79 19.83 5.04
N LYS A 3 -51.41 18.74 4.56
CA LYS A 3 -51.54 17.46 5.27
C LYS A 3 -50.28 16.63 5.11
N THR A 4 -49.66 16.29 6.24
CA THR A 4 -48.58 15.32 6.38
C THR A 4 -49.16 13.90 6.34
N LYS A 5 -48.65 13.02 5.47
CA LYS A 5 -48.92 11.57 5.49
C LYS A 5 -47.81 10.86 6.25
N MET A 6 -48.14 10.29 7.42
CA MET A 6 -47.32 9.29 8.10
C MET A 6 -47.49 7.93 7.41
N VAL A 7 -46.39 7.24 7.11
CA VAL A 7 -46.38 5.85 6.67
C VAL A 7 -45.75 5.01 7.78
N SER A 8 -46.45 3.95 8.20
CA SER A 8 -46.10 3.08 9.33
C SER A 8 -44.96 2.12 9.00
N LEU A 9 -43.94 2.08 9.86
CA LEU A 9 -42.88 1.07 9.87
C LEU A 9 -43.38 -0.20 10.57
N GLY A 10 -43.76 -1.21 9.78
CA GLY A 10 -44.24 -2.48 10.30
C GLY A 10 -44.00 -3.63 9.33
N ARG A 11 -42.76 -3.85 8.88
CA ARG A 11 -42.34 -5.09 8.16
C ARG A 11 -40.83 -5.14 7.90
N LEU A 12 -40.01 -5.33 8.94
CA LEU A 12 -38.55 -5.54 8.77
C LEU A 12 -37.95 -6.62 9.70
N ARG A 13 -38.75 -7.51 10.28
CA ARG A 13 -38.26 -8.60 11.16
C ARG A 13 -38.18 -10.00 10.50
N GLY A 14 -38.57 -10.16 9.24
CA GLY A 14 -38.59 -11.47 8.56
C GLY A 14 -37.35 -11.81 7.71
N GLY A 15 -36.48 -10.84 7.41
CA GLY A 15 -35.38 -11.01 6.44
C GLY A 15 -34.08 -11.58 7.01
N LEU A 16 -33.82 -11.42 8.31
CA LEU A 16 -32.52 -11.75 8.90
C LEU A 16 -32.31 -13.24 9.21
N SER A 17 -33.35 -14.06 9.31
CA SER A 17 -33.17 -15.49 9.62
C SER A 17 -32.72 -16.30 8.39
N ARG A 18 -33.17 -15.94 7.18
CA ARG A 18 -32.81 -16.66 5.94
C ARG A 18 -31.35 -16.48 5.49
N VAL A 19 -30.66 -15.44 5.97
CA VAL A 19 -29.24 -15.19 5.64
C VAL A 19 -28.31 -16.05 6.52
N LYS A 20 -28.70 -16.34 7.76
CA LYS A 20 -27.91 -17.21 8.66
C LYS A 20 -27.86 -18.66 8.20
N ASP A 21 -28.94 -19.16 7.58
CA ASP A 21 -29.00 -20.56 7.15
C ASP A 21 -28.21 -20.83 5.87
N LYS A 22 -28.11 -19.84 4.95
CA LYS A 22 -27.25 -19.95 3.75
C LYS A 22 -25.75 -19.85 4.05
N LEU A 23 -25.35 -19.18 5.13
CA LEU A 23 -23.93 -19.10 5.53
C LEU A 23 -23.43 -20.37 6.22
N LYS A 24 -24.30 -21.17 6.85
CA LYS A 24 -23.92 -22.45 7.47
C LYS A 24 -23.72 -23.58 6.46
N SER A 25 -24.42 -23.57 5.32
CA SER A 25 -24.27 -24.61 4.28
C SER A 25 -23.04 -24.42 3.38
N GLY A 26 -22.52 -23.20 3.25
CA GLY A 26 -21.31 -22.93 2.44
C GLY A 26 -19.99 -23.35 3.12
N VAL A 27 -19.95 -23.36 4.45
CA VAL A 27 -18.72 -23.66 5.21
C VAL A 27 -18.47 -25.17 5.34
N THR A 28 -19.49 -26.01 5.18
CA THR A 28 -19.36 -27.48 5.23
C THR A 28 -18.94 -28.11 3.90
N SER A 29 -19.10 -27.41 2.75
CA SER A 29 -18.72 -27.95 1.44
C SER A 29 -17.27 -27.67 1.03
N LEU A 30 -16.55 -26.78 1.73
CA LEU A 30 -15.13 -26.53 1.49
C LEU A 30 -14.21 -27.49 2.25
N GLY A 31 -14.69 -28.11 3.34
CA GLY A 31 -13.89 -29.01 4.19
C GLY A 31 -13.68 -30.42 3.62
N THR A 32 -14.48 -30.84 2.64
CA THR A 32 -14.44 -32.20 2.06
C THR A 32 -13.67 -32.31 0.75
N LYS A 33 -13.28 -31.19 0.12
CA LYS A 33 -12.61 -31.20 -1.19
C LYS A 33 -11.07 -31.11 -1.14
N ILE A 34 -10.48 -30.95 0.05
CA ILE A 34 -9.02 -30.83 0.24
C ILE A 34 -8.38 -32.15 0.72
N LYS A 35 -9.17 -33.18 1.06
CA LYS A 35 -8.67 -34.42 1.67
C LYS A 35 -8.47 -35.62 0.72
N SER A 36 -8.61 -35.46 -0.60
CA SER A 36 -8.58 -36.58 -1.55
C SER A 36 -7.57 -36.49 -2.70
N LYS A 37 -6.49 -35.69 -2.58
CA LYS A 37 -5.52 -35.54 -3.69
C LYS A 37 -4.04 -35.76 -3.35
N PHE A 38 -3.74 -36.48 -2.27
CA PHE A 38 -2.37 -36.95 -2.00
C PHE A 38 -2.39 -38.38 -1.44
N SER A 39 -2.42 -39.37 -2.33
CA SER A 39 -1.98 -40.74 -2.09
C SER A 39 -1.86 -41.49 -3.43
N SER A 40 -0.94 -42.47 -3.47
CA SER A 40 -0.46 -43.35 -4.58
C SER A 40 0.51 -42.69 -5.58
N ASP A 41 1.82 -42.91 -5.44
CA ASP A 41 2.64 -44.07 -5.91
C ASP A 41 3.24 -43.73 -7.30
N GLY A 42 4.53 -43.86 -7.61
CA GLY A 42 5.55 -44.77 -7.11
C GLY A 42 5.77 -45.88 -8.15
N SER A 43 6.60 -45.67 -9.17
CA SER A 43 7.21 -46.75 -9.98
C SER A 43 8.37 -46.26 -10.83
N THR A 44 9.36 -47.14 -10.93
CA THR A 44 10.74 -47.07 -11.40
C THR A 44 10.93 -47.27 -12.92
N ASP A 45 12.13 -46.87 -13.37
CA ASP A 45 12.93 -47.35 -14.51
C ASP A 45 12.37 -47.21 -15.94
N ASP A 46 13.10 -46.47 -16.81
CA ASP A 46 13.88 -47.18 -17.83
C ASP A 46 15.00 -46.32 -18.45
N ASP A 47 16.08 -47.02 -18.80
CA ASP A 47 17.35 -46.59 -19.35
C ASP A 47 17.21 -46.35 -20.87
N SER A 48 17.65 -45.21 -21.41
CA SER A 48 18.13 -45.19 -22.80
C SER A 48 19.15 -44.07 -23.08
N LYS A 49 20.38 -44.52 -23.28
CA LYS A 49 21.51 -43.75 -23.79
C LYS A 49 21.32 -43.50 -25.28
N VAL A 50 21.39 -42.24 -25.70
CA VAL A 50 21.67 -41.86 -27.09
C VAL A 50 22.93 -41.02 -27.14
N LYS A 51 23.89 -41.46 -27.98
CA LYS A 51 25.20 -40.83 -28.20
C LYS A 51 25.22 -40.06 -29.53
N LEU A 52 25.91 -38.90 -29.48
CA LEU A 52 26.69 -38.22 -30.54
C LEU A 52 25.90 -37.47 -31.66
N PRO A 53 26.49 -36.46 -32.35
CA PRO A 53 27.90 -36.10 -32.40
C PRO A 53 28.28 -34.63 -32.12
N SER A 54 29.56 -34.46 -31.81
CA SER A 54 30.35 -33.25 -31.72
C SER A 54 30.66 -32.60 -33.08
N ARG A 55 30.49 -31.27 -33.23
CA ARG A 55 31.43 -30.35 -33.91
C ARG A 55 30.90 -28.90 -33.95
N LEU A 56 31.85 -27.95 -33.88
CA LEU A 56 31.76 -26.47 -34.03
C LEU A 56 31.05 -25.72 -32.89
N GLY A 57 31.56 -24.63 -32.31
CA GLY A 57 32.78 -23.86 -32.51
C GLY A 57 32.78 -22.71 -31.49
N VAL A 58 33.88 -22.64 -30.73
CA VAL A 58 34.53 -21.47 -30.09
C VAL A 58 33.74 -20.16 -29.96
N GLY A 59 33.49 -19.75 -28.71
CA GLY A 59 33.25 -18.36 -28.34
C GLY A 59 32.57 -18.23 -26.97
N ILE A 60 33.14 -17.43 -26.06
CA ILE A 60 32.61 -17.07 -24.72
C ILE A 60 32.93 -18.08 -23.59
N ARG A 61 34.21 -18.18 -23.25
CA ARG A 61 34.68 -18.65 -21.92
C ARG A 61 35.24 -17.45 -21.14
N SER A 62 34.43 -16.80 -20.30
CA SER A 62 34.97 -15.91 -19.26
C SER A 62 33.98 -15.58 -18.13
N PHE A 63 33.09 -16.50 -17.71
CA PHE A 63 32.29 -16.26 -16.49
C PHE A 63 31.94 -17.54 -15.68
N GLY A 64 32.34 -18.73 -16.16
CA GLY A 64 31.96 -20.03 -15.58
C GLY A 64 32.90 -20.63 -14.53
N ASN A 65 34.05 -20.01 -14.25
CA ASN A 65 35.06 -20.61 -13.36
C ASN A 65 35.06 -20.10 -11.91
N ALA A 66 34.11 -19.23 -11.52
CA ALA A 66 33.95 -18.80 -10.13
C ALA A 66 32.97 -19.66 -9.30
N ILE A 67 32.19 -20.56 -9.93
CA ILE A 67 31.13 -21.34 -9.25
C ILE A 67 31.42 -22.85 -9.17
N ARG A 68 32.51 -23.34 -9.80
CA ARG A 68 32.88 -24.77 -9.78
C ARG A 68 33.88 -25.20 -8.70
N GLY A 69 34.29 -24.28 -7.82
CA GLY A 69 35.19 -24.57 -6.69
C GLY A 69 34.51 -25.03 -5.38
N MET A 70 33.18 -25.07 -5.31
CA MET A 70 32.44 -25.43 -4.08
C MET A 70 31.61 -26.73 -4.22
N ARG A 71 32.15 -27.74 -4.91
CA ARG A 71 31.69 -29.13 -4.78
C ARG A 71 32.85 -29.99 -4.32
N GLY A 72 33.04 -30.05 -3.01
CA GLY A 72 34.07 -30.86 -2.38
C GLY A 72 33.74 -31.16 -0.92
N ARG A 73 33.36 -32.42 -0.68
CA ARG A 73 33.04 -33.10 0.59
C ARG A 73 31.63 -32.90 1.13
N GLU A 74 30.72 -33.75 0.65
CA GLU A 74 29.64 -34.28 1.50
C GLU A 74 30.27 -34.87 2.77
N ARG A 75 30.19 -34.15 3.88
CA ARG A 75 30.45 -34.72 5.19
C ARG A 75 29.22 -35.53 5.56
N LYS A 76 29.40 -36.83 5.79
CA LYS A 76 28.36 -37.67 6.40
C LYS A 76 27.86 -36.97 7.68
N PRO A 77 26.55 -36.82 7.88
CA PRO A 77 26.01 -36.19 9.07
C PRO A 77 26.41 -37.00 10.31
N TYR A 78 27.11 -36.34 11.22
CA TYR A 78 27.52 -36.89 12.51
C TYR A 78 26.26 -36.95 13.40
N TYR A 79 25.50 -38.05 13.29
CA TYR A 79 24.17 -38.19 13.92
C TYR A 79 24.20 -38.53 15.43
N GLY A 80 25.32 -38.33 16.12
CA GLY A 80 25.48 -38.73 17.53
C GLY A 80 25.30 -37.62 18.57
N GLU A 81 25.36 -36.34 18.17
CA GLU A 81 25.54 -35.21 19.12
C GLU A 81 24.34 -34.23 19.15
N SER A 82 23.37 -34.38 18.24
CA SER A 82 22.27 -33.41 18.08
C SER A 82 21.21 -33.46 19.18
N ASP A 83 20.95 -34.63 19.77
CA ASP A 83 19.84 -34.78 20.73
C ASP A 83 20.16 -34.14 22.09
N THR A 84 21.43 -34.09 22.49
CA THR A 84 21.87 -33.45 23.72
C THR A 84 21.82 -31.92 23.62
N GLU A 85 22.17 -31.36 22.46
CA GLU A 85 22.10 -29.91 22.23
C GLU A 85 20.66 -29.41 22.17
N VAL A 86 19.77 -30.12 21.47
CA VAL A 86 18.34 -29.79 21.39
C VAL A 86 17.68 -29.82 22.76
N ARG A 87 18.00 -30.83 23.60
CA ARG A 87 17.53 -30.90 24.99
C ARG A 87 18.09 -29.78 25.87
N GLY A 88 19.32 -29.33 25.61
CA GLY A 88 19.95 -28.20 26.31
C GLY A 88 19.24 -26.88 26.04
N VAL A 89 18.95 -26.58 24.76
CA VAL A 89 18.20 -25.40 24.34
C VAL A 89 16.78 -25.40 24.94
N GLY A 90 16.09 -26.55 24.90
CA GLY A 90 14.75 -26.69 25.49
C GLY A 90 14.72 -26.41 26.99
N LYS A 91 15.65 -26.99 27.77
CA LYS A 91 15.76 -26.74 29.21
C LYS A 91 16.06 -25.28 29.54
N PHE A 92 16.91 -24.64 28.74
CA PHE A 92 17.25 -23.24 28.92
C PHE A 92 16.07 -22.31 28.61
N LEU A 93 15.28 -22.60 27.58
CA LEU A 93 14.06 -21.85 27.28
C LEU A 93 13.04 -21.95 28.41
N VAL A 94 12.86 -23.14 29.00
CA VAL A 94 11.99 -23.34 30.17
C VAL A 94 12.49 -22.53 31.37
N PHE A 95 13.80 -22.51 31.62
CA PHE A 95 14.40 -21.71 32.68
C PHE A 95 14.18 -20.20 32.48
N MET A 96 14.40 -19.70 31.26
CA MET A 96 14.15 -18.30 30.93
C MET A 96 12.67 -17.95 31.12
N TRP A 97 11.77 -18.81 30.66
CA TRP A 97 10.34 -18.61 30.85
C TRP A 97 9.95 -18.62 32.34
N ALA A 98 10.54 -19.50 33.14
CA ALA A 98 10.35 -19.52 34.58
C ALA A 98 10.89 -18.27 35.28
N LEU A 99 12.06 -17.75 34.88
CA LEU A 99 12.59 -16.47 35.36
C LEU A 99 11.65 -15.31 35.05
N HIS A 100 11.11 -15.26 33.82
CA HIS A 100 10.13 -14.26 33.43
C HIS A 100 8.79 -14.41 34.16
N LEU A 101 8.37 -15.65 34.42
CA LEU A 101 7.17 -15.92 35.21
C LEU A 101 7.35 -15.50 36.67
N ILE A 102 8.53 -15.74 37.24
CA ILE A 102 8.88 -15.27 38.59
C ILE A 102 8.89 -13.74 38.61
N ASP A 103 9.52 -13.10 37.63
CA ASP A 103 9.53 -11.65 37.50
C ASP A 103 8.10 -11.06 37.45
N TRP A 104 7.25 -11.70 36.65
CA TRP A 104 5.84 -11.36 36.53
C TRP A 104 5.06 -11.55 37.85
N LEU A 105 5.29 -12.66 38.57
CA LEU A 105 4.58 -12.97 39.81
C LEU A 105 5.04 -12.12 41.00
N THR A 106 6.33 -11.81 41.08
CA THR A 106 6.89 -11.04 42.20
C THR A 106 6.87 -9.54 41.95
N GLY A 107 6.67 -9.10 40.70
CA GLY A 107 6.54 -7.71 40.32
C GLY A 107 7.80 -6.89 40.62
N PHE A 108 8.96 -7.29 40.08
CA PHE A 108 10.25 -6.61 40.36
C PHE A 108 10.24 -5.10 40.08
N GLN A 109 9.29 -4.59 39.28
CA GLN A 109 9.16 -3.16 39.00
C GLN A 109 8.42 -2.36 40.09
N THR A 110 7.67 -3.03 40.98
CA THR A 110 6.92 -2.36 42.06
C THR A 110 7.83 -1.90 43.22
N ILE A 111 9.10 -2.33 43.26
CA ILE A 111 10.06 -2.06 44.35
C ILE A 111 10.64 -0.63 44.29
N LYS A 112 10.26 0.18 43.28
CA LYS A 112 10.81 1.54 43.09
C LYS A 112 10.29 2.59 44.07
N LYS A 113 9.21 2.34 44.82
CA LYS A 113 8.59 3.39 45.64
C LYS A 113 9.39 3.84 46.87
N ASN A 114 10.35 3.05 47.38
CA ASN A 114 11.08 3.38 48.62
C ASN A 114 12.62 3.35 48.55
N PHE A 115 13.24 3.08 47.39
CA PHE A 115 14.70 3.08 47.27
C PHE A 115 15.18 4.11 46.24
N SER A 116 15.85 5.15 46.72
CA SER A 116 16.56 6.19 45.96
C SER A 116 17.89 5.71 45.34
N SER A 117 18.08 4.40 45.18
CA SER A 117 19.34 3.80 44.73
C SER A 117 19.12 2.94 43.45
N PRO A 118 20.04 2.94 42.46
CA PRO A 118 19.92 2.27 41.15
C PRO A 118 19.85 0.72 41.15
N VAL A 119 19.58 0.13 42.32
CA VAL A 119 19.57 -1.31 42.59
C VAL A 119 18.68 -2.13 41.62
N PRO A 120 17.47 -1.71 41.20
CA PRO A 120 16.60 -2.56 40.38
C PRO A 120 17.17 -2.86 38.99
N VAL A 121 17.85 -1.89 38.38
CA VAL A 121 18.44 -2.05 37.05
C VAL A 121 19.69 -2.93 37.11
N ALA A 122 20.50 -2.78 38.16
CA ALA A 122 21.68 -3.62 38.39
C ALA A 122 21.30 -5.09 38.62
N TRP A 123 20.17 -5.37 39.28
CA TRP A 123 19.66 -6.74 39.46
C TRP A 123 19.12 -7.35 38.16
N ILE A 124 18.40 -6.58 37.34
CA ILE A 124 17.93 -7.05 36.03
C ILE A 124 19.13 -7.35 35.12
N ILE A 125 20.10 -6.42 35.05
CA ILE A 125 21.35 -6.64 34.32
C ILE A 125 22.08 -7.86 34.87
N GLY A 126 22.15 -8.02 36.20
CA GLY A 126 22.75 -9.17 36.87
C GLY A 126 22.07 -10.49 36.51
N LEU A 127 20.73 -10.53 36.43
CA LEU A 127 19.97 -11.71 36.02
C LEU A 127 20.17 -12.04 34.54
N TYR A 128 20.23 -11.03 33.66
CA TYR A 128 20.54 -11.24 32.24
C TYR A 128 21.97 -11.74 32.03
N VAL A 129 22.94 -11.19 32.77
CA VAL A 129 24.33 -11.67 32.76
C VAL A 129 24.38 -13.11 33.29
N LEU A 130 23.70 -13.42 34.39
CA LEU A 130 23.63 -14.76 34.95
C LEU A 130 22.98 -15.76 33.99
N ALA A 131 21.86 -15.39 33.37
CA ALA A 131 21.18 -16.21 32.36
C ALA A 131 22.07 -16.45 31.14
N THR A 132 22.80 -15.43 30.69
CA THR A 132 23.78 -15.54 29.59
C THR A 132 24.92 -16.49 29.97
N VAL A 133 25.46 -16.38 31.19
CA VAL A 133 26.49 -17.27 31.71
C VAL A 133 25.97 -18.72 31.80
N ILE A 134 24.75 -18.93 32.29
CA ILE A 134 24.12 -20.26 32.34
C ILE A 134 23.91 -20.80 30.93
N ALA A 135 23.47 -19.98 29.97
CA ALA A 135 23.35 -20.38 28.56
C ALA A 135 24.70 -20.85 28.01
N LEU A 136 25.76 -20.10 28.27
CA LEU A 136 27.14 -20.43 27.87
C LEU A 136 27.64 -21.73 28.52
N LEU A 137 27.30 -21.96 29.79
CA LEU A 137 27.73 -23.14 30.54
C LEU A 137 26.89 -24.39 30.30
N VAL A 138 25.63 -24.27 29.88
CA VAL A 138 24.70 -25.39 29.68
C VAL A 138 24.56 -25.77 28.22
N ILE A 139 24.44 -24.79 27.32
CA ILE A 139 24.24 -25.03 25.88
C ILE A 139 25.56 -25.29 25.18
N PHE A 140 26.63 -24.60 25.58
CA PHE A 140 27.91 -24.63 24.85
C PHE A 140 29.01 -25.44 25.57
N ARG A 141 28.64 -26.31 26.50
CA ARG A 141 29.59 -27.12 27.28
C ARG A 141 30.21 -28.20 26.41
N GLY A 142 31.43 -27.94 25.90
CA GLY A 142 32.27 -28.93 25.23
C GLY A 142 32.64 -28.62 23.78
N SER A 143 32.04 -27.60 23.14
CA SER A 143 32.41 -27.26 21.77
C SER A 143 33.52 -26.21 21.73
N SER A 144 34.61 -26.47 20.99
CA SER A 144 35.67 -25.48 20.72
C SER A 144 35.15 -24.26 19.92
N ILE A 145 33.95 -24.39 19.37
CA ILE A 145 33.16 -23.36 18.67
C ILE A 145 32.53 -22.36 19.66
N ALA A 146 32.29 -22.79 20.91
CA ALA A 146 31.73 -21.97 21.99
C ALA A 146 32.52 -20.69 22.25
N SER A 147 33.85 -20.74 22.26
CA SER A 147 34.68 -19.58 22.63
C SER A 147 34.68 -18.47 21.57
N ARG A 148 34.55 -18.81 20.29
CA ARG A 148 34.52 -17.83 19.19
C ARG A 148 33.14 -17.22 18.95
N LEU A 149 32.06 -17.95 19.25
CA LEU A 149 30.68 -17.49 19.07
C LEU A 149 30.12 -16.81 20.32
N SER A 150 30.49 -17.27 21.52
CA SER A 150 30.06 -16.67 22.80
C SER A 150 30.44 -15.19 22.90
N GLY A 151 31.68 -14.83 22.52
CA GLY A 151 32.13 -13.44 22.54
C GLY A 151 31.30 -12.52 21.63
N LYS A 152 30.89 -13.00 20.46
CA LYS A 152 30.06 -12.22 19.52
C LYS A 152 28.63 -12.07 20.02
N ILE A 153 28.05 -13.11 20.60
CA ILE A 153 26.69 -13.08 21.14
C ILE A 153 26.60 -12.15 22.35
N VAL A 154 27.58 -12.23 23.26
CA VAL A 154 27.68 -11.34 24.43
C VAL A 154 27.88 -9.89 23.97
N PHE A 155 28.74 -9.65 22.98
CA PHE A 155 28.98 -8.31 22.43
C PHE A 155 27.75 -7.72 21.73
N ILE A 156 27.03 -8.51 20.92
CA ILE A 156 25.78 -8.07 20.26
C ILE A 156 24.70 -7.78 21.30
N SER A 157 24.58 -8.60 22.34
CA SER A 157 23.62 -8.38 23.43
C SER A 157 23.94 -7.13 24.25
N PHE A 158 25.23 -6.87 24.47
CA PHE A 158 25.70 -5.64 25.11
C PHE A 158 25.38 -4.41 24.26
N LEU A 159 25.68 -4.43 22.95
CA LEU A 159 25.34 -3.34 22.04
C LEU A 159 23.82 -3.09 21.94
N ALA A 160 23.01 -4.14 21.95
CA ALA A 160 21.55 -4.02 21.91
C ALA A 160 20.97 -3.24 23.10
N ILE A 161 21.64 -3.33 24.26
CA ILE A 161 21.23 -2.65 25.49
C ILE A 161 21.82 -1.24 25.56
N GLU A 162 23.11 -1.09 25.23
CA GLU A 162 23.84 0.18 25.44
C GLU A 162 23.74 1.15 24.26
N VAL A 163 23.59 0.69 23.01
CA VAL A 163 23.47 1.59 21.85
C VAL A 163 22.23 2.47 21.94
N PRO A 164 21.02 1.96 22.24
CA PRO A 164 19.85 2.84 22.36
C PRO A 164 19.98 3.81 23.55
N ARG A 165 20.72 3.41 24.60
CA ARG A 165 21.02 4.26 25.75
C ARG A 165 21.97 5.41 25.39
N LEU A 166 23.02 5.12 24.63
CA LEU A 166 24.02 6.11 24.16
C LEU A 166 23.44 7.07 23.12
N LEU A 167 22.48 6.63 22.32
CA LEU A 167 21.82 7.45 21.29
C LEU A 167 20.66 8.31 21.85
N GLU A 168 20.44 8.32 23.16
CA GLU A 168 19.32 9.03 23.83
C GLU A 168 17.92 8.65 23.31
N VAL A 169 17.79 7.56 22.55
CA VAL A 169 16.52 7.02 22.03
C VAL A 169 15.58 6.61 23.18
N TYR A 170 16.12 6.42 24.39
CA TYR A 170 15.37 6.09 25.61
C TYR A 170 14.53 7.24 26.19
N VAL A 171 14.69 8.49 25.74
CA VAL A 171 14.16 9.64 26.50
C VAL A 171 12.72 10.03 26.13
N SER A 172 12.20 9.68 24.96
CA SER A 172 10.82 10.03 24.59
C SER A 172 9.96 8.79 24.40
N HIS A 173 9.41 8.33 25.53
CA HIS A 173 8.06 7.76 25.70
C HIS A 173 7.76 6.56 24.80
N GLU A 174 7.78 5.33 25.35
CA GLU A 174 6.57 4.51 25.56
C GLU A 174 6.97 3.15 26.18
N ALA A 175 6.34 2.77 27.31
CA ALA A 175 6.69 1.57 28.07
C ALA A 175 6.57 0.25 27.27
N TRP A 176 5.83 0.24 26.15
CA TRP A 176 5.69 -0.94 25.30
C TRP A 176 6.95 -1.24 24.49
N MET A 177 7.75 -0.23 24.11
CA MET A 177 9.04 -0.44 23.42
C MET A 177 10.01 -1.24 24.31
N HIS A 178 9.99 -0.96 25.62
CA HIS A 178 10.76 -1.74 26.60
C HIS A 178 10.23 -3.15 26.74
N ALA A 179 8.90 -3.35 26.74
CA ALA A 179 8.31 -4.68 26.74
C ALA A 179 8.73 -5.48 25.49
N ILE A 180 8.72 -4.87 24.31
CA ILE A 180 9.11 -5.53 23.06
C ILE A 180 10.60 -5.86 23.02
N LEU A 181 11.47 -4.94 23.42
CA LEU A 181 12.91 -5.19 23.54
C LEU A 181 13.22 -6.25 24.60
N PHE A 182 12.42 -6.33 25.67
CA PHE A 182 12.51 -7.36 26.70
C PHE A 182 12.12 -8.75 26.17
N PHE A 183 11.14 -8.83 25.26
CA PHE A 183 10.79 -10.04 24.52
C PHE A 183 11.71 -10.32 23.32
N LEU A 184 12.67 -9.44 22.99
CA LEU A 184 13.60 -9.60 21.88
C LEU A 184 15.06 -9.71 22.35
N PRO A 185 15.43 -10.78 23.09
CA PRO A 185 16.83 -11.11 23.15
C PRO A 185 17.33 -11.42 21.73
N ILE A 186 18.15 -10.53 21.17
CA ILE A 186 18.73 -10.66 19.81
C ILE A 186 19.45 -12.01 19.65
N TRP A 187 19.97 -12.56 20.74
CA TRP A 187 20.59 -13.88 20.76
C TRP A 187 19.59 -15.04 20.53
N GLY A 188 18.32 -14.88 20.89
CA GLY A 188 17.26 -15.86 20.60
C GLY A 188 17.02 -16.00 19.10
N LEU A 189 17.00 -14.88 18.36
CA LEU A 189 16.96 -14.88 16.91
C LEU A 189 18.24 -15.50 16.32
N TYR A 190 19.41 -15.20 16.90
CA TYR A 190 20.68 -15.79 16.47
C TYR A 190 20.70 -17.32 16.61
N LEU A 191 20.18 -17.87 17.71
CA LEU A 191 20.08 -19.32 17.91
C LEU A 191 19.06 -19.98 16.96
N MET A 192 17.95 -19.31 16.68
CA MET A 192 16.89 -19.83 15.81
C MET A 192 17.24 -19.79 14.31
N PHE A 193 18.10 -18.85 13.90
CA PHE A 193 18.52 -18.67 12.49
C PHE A 193 20.00 -18.99 12.26
N GLY A 194 20.70 -19.49 13.28
CA GLY A 194 22.10 -19.88 13.18
C GLY A 194 22.28 -21.07 12.23
N GLN A 195 23.52 -21.23 11.75
CA GLN A 195 23.91 -22.27 10.79
C GLN A 195 23.66 -23.71 11.31
N TYR A 196 23.44 -23.88 12.61
CA TYR A 196 23.17 -25.15 13.29
C TYR A 196 21.70 -25.33 13.69
N SER A 197 20.80 -24.44 13.25
CA SER A 197 19.37 -24.59 13.50
C SER A 197 18.80 -25.77 12.69
N THR A 198 18.04 -26.63 13.38
CA THR A 198 17.18 -27.61 12.70
C THR A 198 16.03 -26.88 11.99
N ASP A 199 15.42 -27.51 10.98
CA ASP A 199 14.28 -26.94 10.26
C ASP A 199 13.12 -26.55 11.22
N GLY A 200 12.88 -27.34 12.26
CA GLY A 200 11.88 -27.05 13.29
C GLY A 200 12.20 -25.79 14.10
N THR A 201 13.46 -25.63 14.55
CA THR A 201 13.88 -24.41 15.28
C THR A 201 13.82 -23.16 14.41
N ARG A 202 14.12 -23.30 13.12
CA ARG A 202 14.07 -22.19 12.15
C ARG A 202 12.63 -21.79 11.83
N GLN A 203 11.72 -22.77 11.69
CA GLN A 203 10.30 -22.51 11.50
C GLN A 203 9.68 -21.83 12.72
N PHE A 204 10.00 -22.32 13.93
CA PHE A 204 9.58 -21.69 15.18
C PHE A 204 10.10 -20.25 15.29
N GLY A 205 11.38 -20.02 14.98
CA GLY A 205 11.96 -18.68 14.98
C GLY A 205 11.36 -17.73 13.96
N SER A 206 10.96 -18.24 12.79
CA SER A 206 10.26 -17.46 11.77
C SER A 206 8.89 -17.01 12.28
N TRP A 207 8.12 -17.91 12.90
CA TRP A 207 6.84 -17.56 13.53
C TRP A 207 7.01 -16.59 14.69
N TYR A 208 8.02 -16.80 15.54
CA TYR A 208 8.33 -15.91 16.65
C TYR A 208 8.64 -14.49 16.17
N LEU A 209 9.49 -14.35 15.16
CA LEU A 209 9.84 -13.06 14.56
C LEU A 209 8.63 -12.36 13.95
N ILE A 210 7.77 -13.10 13.23
CA ILE A 210 6.54 -12.55 12.65
C ILE A 210 5.61 -12.02 13.75
N ILE A 211 5.40 -12.78 14.83
CA ILE A 211 4.56 -12.35 15.95
C ILE A 211 5.12 -11.08 16.59
N VAL A 212 6.43 -11.00 16.77
CA VAL A 212 7.07 -9.82 17.35
C VAL A 212 6.95 -8.60 16.44
N LEU A 213 7.15 -8.76 15.13
CA LEU A 213 6.97 -7.68 14.15
C LEU A 213 5.52 -7.20 14.11
N ILE A 214 4.54 -8.11 14.19
CA ILE A 214 3.12 -7.76 14.30
C ILE A 214 2.84 -6.99 15.59
N LEU A 215 3.38 -7.41 16.72
CA LEU A 215 3.20 -6.72 18.00
C LEU A 215 3.88 -5.35 18.03
N GLY A 216 5.06 -5.20 17.42
CA GLY A 216 5.76 -3.93 17.27
C GLY A 216 5.04 -2.96 16.36
N PHE A 217 4.58 -3.45 15.20
CA PHE A 217 3.77 -2.65 14.29
C PHE A 217 2.45 -2.24 14.93
N TYR A 218 1.79 -3.15 15.64
CA TYR A 218 0.56 -2.86 16.38
C TYR A 218 0.79 -1.77 17.43
N GLY A 219 1.84 -1.89 18.25
CA GLY A 219 2.23 -0.88 19.24
C GLY A 219 2.44 0.50 18.61
N TYR A 220 3.20 0.55 17.52
CA TYR A 220 3.45 1.78 16.76
C TYR A 220 2.17 2.41 16.18
N VAL A 221 1.31 1.61 15.56
CA VAL A 221 0.04 2.12 15.02
C VAL A 221 -0.85 2.63 16.15
N THR A 222 -0.93 1.92 17.29
CA THR A 222 -1.72 2.37 18.44
C THR A 222 -1.20 3.68 19.04
N SER A 223 0.11 3.87 19.16
CA SER A 223 0.69 5.11 19.72
C SER A 223 0.38 6.32 18.84
N GLU A 224 0.52 6.17 17.52
CA GLU A 224 0.27 7.24 16.55
C GLU A 224 -1.21 7.56 16.37
N THR A 225 -2.09 6.55 16.37
CA THR A 225 -3.53 6.76 16.06
C THR A 225 -4.34 7.20 17.26
N LEU A 226 -4.03 6.71 18.46
CA LEU A 226 -4.88 6.94 19.63
C LEU A 226 -4.42 8.12 20.48
N ASN A 227 -3.31 8.78 20.11
CA ASN A 227 -2.74 9.94 20.80
C ASN A 227 -2.78 9.74 22.33
N ILE A 228 -2.41 8.52 22.76
CA ILE A 228 -2.43 8.11 24.17
C ILE A 228 -1.19 8.74 24.81
N GLN A 229 -1.17 10.06 24.90
CA GLN A 229 -0.37 10.81 25.88
C GLN A 229 -0.90 10.62 27.30
N GLY A 230 -1.76 9.62 27.53
CA GLY A 230 -2.13 9.14 28.85
C GLY A 230 -0.86 8.67 29.55
N SER A 231 -0.50 9.38 30.61
CA SER A 231 0.67 9.16 31.45
C SER A 231 0.88 7.68 31.79
N PHE A 232 1.71 6.97 31.04
CA PHE A 232 2.30 5.68 31.42
C PHE A 232 3.34 5.84 32.55
N GLN A 233 3.17 6.84 33.40
CA GLN A 233 3.98 6.96 34.60
C GLN A 233 3.46 5.91 35.61
N GLN A 234 4.12 4.74 35.59
CA GLN A 234 4.07 3.68 36.62
C GLN A 234 2.95 2.63 36.50
N ALA A 235 2.77 2.01 35.33
CA ALA A 235 1.96 0.78 35.22
C ALA A 235 2.79 -0.45 35.61
N ASN A 236 2.32 -1.26 36.57
CA ASN A 236 2.88 -2.58 36.83
C ASN A 236 2.55 -3.50 35.63
N VAL A 237 3.33 -4.56 35.38
CA VAL A 237 3.12 -5.48 34.24
C VAL A 237 1.69 -6.04 34.21
N ARG A 238 1.08 -6.22 35.40
CA ARG A 238 -0.33 -6.61 35.54
C ARG A 238 -1.31 -5.55 35.00
N ASP A 239 -1.06 -4.28 35.27
CA ASP A 239 -1.86 -3.16 34.77
C ASP A 239 -1.63 -2.96 33.27
N SER A 240 -0.39 -3.17 32.80
CA SER A 240 -0.06 -3.20 31.38
C SER A 240 -0.79 -4.34 30.65
N LEU A 241 -0.93 -5.53 31.24
CA LEU A 241 -1.70 -6.64 30.66
C LEU A 241 -3.21 -6.38 30.65
N GLN A 242 -3.75 -5.74 31.70
CA GLN A 242 -5.15 -5.36 31.72
C GLN A 242 -5.45 -4.24 30.71
N THR A 243 -4.53 -3.29 30.58
CA THR A 243 -4.57 -2.23 29.57
C THR A 243 -4.40 -2.81 28.18
N ILE A 244 -3.49 -3.78 27.97
CA ILE A 244 -3.36 -4.50 26.71
C ILE A 244 -4.66 -5.24 26.44
N LYS A 245 -5.27 -5.94 27.41
CA LYS A 245 -6.53 -6.66 27.21
C LYS A 245 -7.71 -5.75 26.87
N GLN A 246 -7.84 -4.60 27.53
CA GLN A 246 -8.87 -3.59 27.22
C GLN A 246 -8.59 -2.90 25.88
N THR A 247 -7.36 -2.46 25.65
CA THR A 247 -6.91 -1.87 24.37
C THR A 247 -7.08 -2.86 23.23
N PHE A 248 -6.77 -4.15 23.39
CA PHE A 248 -6.98 -5.17 22.36
C PHE A 248 -8.47 -5.48 22.18
N GLY A 249 -9.25 -5.56 23.25
CA GLY A 249 -10.68 -5.88 23.15
C GLY A 249 -11.48 -4.78 22.46
N ASP A 250 -11.25 -3.54 22.86
CA ASP A 250 -12.07 -2.40 22.44
C ASP A 250 -11.45 -1.67 21.24
N ASN A 251 -10.11 -1.57 21.16
CA ASN A 251 -9.45 -0.87 20.05
C ASN A 251 -9.18 -1.76 18.84
N THR A 252 -9.19 -3.11 18.90
CA THR A 252 -8.99 -3.90 17.65
C THR A 252 -10.09 -3.67 16.62
N LYS A 253 -11.34 -3.38 17.04
CA LYS A 253 -12.42 -3.02 16.11
C LYS A 253 -12.19 -1.64 15.49
N THR A 254 -11.77 -0.67 16.30
CA THR A 254 -11.46 0.70 15.85
C THR A 254 -10.22 0.73 14.97
N LEU A 255 -9.17 0.01 15.37
CA LEU A 255 -7.90 -0.10 14.67
C LEU A 255 -8.03 -0.93 13.39
N PHE A 256 -8.86 -1.96 13.33
CA PHE A 256 -9.19 -2.63 12.06
C PHE A 256 -9.95 -1.68 11.11
N LYS A 257 -10.87 -0.87 11.64
CA LYS A 257 -11.57 0.16 10.87
C LYS A 257 -10.62 1.26 10.38
N ASP A 258 -9.71 1.72 11.22
CA ASP A 258 -8.69 2.72 10.88
C ASP A 258 -7.59 2.18 9.97
N LEU A 259 -7.23 0.89 10.08
CA LEU A 259 -6.32 0.17 9.19
C LEU A 259 -6.92 -0.04 7.80
N MET A 260 -8.23 -0.31 7.73
CA MET A 260 -8.97 -0.27 6.45
C MET A 260 -9.04 1.14 5.84
N MET A 261 -8.93 2.19 6.67
CA MET A 261 -8.89 3.58 6.22
C MET A 261 -7.46 4.12 6.00
N LEU A 262 -6.41 3.39 6.44
CA LEU A 262 -5.01 3.81 6.36
C LEU A 262 -4.51 4.06 4.91
N PRO A 263 -4.94 3.32 3.86
CA PRO A 263 -4.56 3.65 2.49
C PRO A 263 -4.96 5.08 2.09
N SER A 264 -6.13 5.55 2.54
CA SER A 264 -6.60 6.92 2.28
C SER A 264 -5.85 7.99 3.08
N LYS A 265 -5.48 7.69 4.34
CA LYS A 265 -4.77 8.63 5.22
C LYS A 265 -3.26 8.71 4.92
N ILE A 266 -2.64 7.61 4.50
CA ILE A 266 -1.24 7.57 4.05
C ILE A 266 -1.08 8.36 2.76
N GLY A 267 -2.03 8.25 1.82
CA GLY A 267 -2.05 9.10 0.62
C GLY A 267 -2.06 10.58 0.98
N ALA A 268 -2.91 10.99 1.94
CA ALA A 268 -2.98 12.38 2.39
C ALA A 268 -1.69 12.88 3.09
N LYS A 269 -1.02 12.05 3.91
CA LYS A 269 0.22 12.44 4.61
C LYS A 269 1.48 12.39 3.74
N ILE A 270 1.59 11.44 2.81
CA ILE A 270 2.70 11.39 1.84
C ILE A 270 2.66 12.62 0.92
N ASN A 271 1.45 13.05 0.54
CA ASN A 271 1.23 14.29 -0.21
C ASN A 271 1.59 15.56 0.58
N GLN A 272 1.69 15.48 1.91
CA GLN A 272 2.05 16.61 2.78
C GLN A 272 3.56 16.66 3.09
N SER A 273 4.30 15.54 3.00
CA SER A 273 5.75 15.49 3.25
C SER A 273 6.61 15.68 2.01
N LEU A 274 6.04 15.50 0.82
CA LEU A 274 6.66 15.88 -0.44
C LEU A 274 6.28 17.34 -0.69
N SER A 275 7.23 18.27 -0.61
CA SER A 275 7.05 19.74 -0.63
C SER A 275 6.48 20.34 -1.93
N THR A 276 5.71 19.57 -2.69
CA THR A 276 4.90 20.01 -3.83
C THR A 276 3.44 19.90 -3.43
N ASP A 277 2.79 21.04 -3.21
CA ASP A 277 1.37 21.12 -2.87
C ASP A 277 0.54 20.26 -3.84
N TYR A 278 0.02 19.14 -3.35
CA TYR A 278 -0.88 18.26 -4.11
C TYR A 278 -2.28 18.85 -4.01
N PHE A 279 -2.82 19.31 -5.13
CA PHE A 279 -4.17 19.86 -5.17
C PHE A 279 -5.19 18.74 -5.41
N THR A 280 -6.35 18.82 -4.74
CA THR A 280 -7.44 17.83 -4.85
C THR A 280 -8.71 18.51 -5.34
N GLY A 281 -9.60 17.76 -5.97
CA GLY A 281 -10.93 18.22 -6.37
C GLY A 281 -12.03 17.22 -6.08
N GLN A 282 -13.26 17.72 -6.07
CA GLN A 282 -14.48 16.94 -6.01
C GLN A 282 -14.97 16.62 -7.43
N VAL A 283 -15.62 15.48 -7.56
CA VAL A 283 -16.29 15.08 -8.79
C VAL A 283 -17.70 15.68 -8.81
N GLU A 284 -18.16 16.17 -9.96
CA GLU A 284 -19.51 16.69 -10.16
C GLU A 284 -20.63 15.70 -9.72
N GLN A 285 -21.83 16.20 -9.38
CA GLN A 285 -22.92 15.45 -8.72
C GLN A 285 -23.32 14.12 -9.39
N ASN A 286 -22.99 13.90 -10.66
CA ASN A 286 -23.05 12.61 -11.36
C ASN A 286 -21.86 11.69 -11.04
N LYS A 287 -21.31 11.79 -9.83
CA LYS A 287 -20.09 11.13 -9.38
C LYS A 287 -20.09 9.61 -9.56
N ASP A 288 -21.28 9.01 -9.54
CA ASP A 288 -21.45 7.57 -9.64
C ASP A 288 -21.56 7.06 -11.08
N ALA A 289 -21.63 7.96 -12.08
CA ALA A 289 -21.62 7.61 -13.50
C ALA A 289 -20.18 7.70 -14.04
N PRO A 290 -19.50 6.57 -14.24
CA PRO A 290 -18.10 6.59 -14.68
C PRO A 290 -18.09 6.94 -16.18
N LEU A 291 -17.33 7.97 -16.58
CA LEU A 291 -17.25 8.45 -17.97
C LEU A 291 -15.94 8.00 -18.63
N GLY A 292 -15.99 7.58 -19.88
CA GLY A 292 -14.85 7.06 -20.65
C GLY A 292 -15.20 5.77 -21.39
N VAL A 293 -14.22 4.88 -21.59
CA VAL A 293 -14.38 3.67 -22.40
C VAL A 293 -14.02 2.43 -21.59
N TYR A 294 -14.95 1.49 -21.48
CA TYR A 294 -14.84 0.30 -20.65
C TYR A 294 -14.90 -0.96 -21.53
N LEU A 295 -14.02 -1.91 -21.24
CA LEU A 295 -14.07 -3.26 -21.79
C LEU A 295 -14.75 -4.17 -20.76
N GLU A 296 -15.83 -4.80 -21.19
CA GLU A 296 -16.71 -5.68 -20.41
C GLU A 296 -16.74 -7.07 -21.08
N ASP A 297 -17.09 -8.10 -20.30
CA ASP A 297 -17.37 -9.45 -20.81
C ASP A 297 -16.31 -10.07 -21.73
N LEU A 298 -15.02 -9.88 -21.41
CA LEU A 298 -13.93 -10.50 -22.17
C LEU A 298 -13.98 -12.03 -22.03
N GLN A 299 -14.34 -12.75 -23.10
CA GLN A 299 -14.47 -14.20 -23.10
C GLN A 299 -14.00 -14.83 -24.42
N PRO A 300 -13.34 -16.00 -24.37
CA PRO A 300 -13.10 -16.78 -25.57
C PRO A 300 -14.40 -17.41 -26.08
N THR A 301 -14.48 -17.71 -27.38
CA THR A 301 -15.63 -18.45 -27.94
C THR A 301 -15.67 -19.90 -27.48
N GLU A 302 -14.52 -20.48 -27.15
CA GLU A 302 -14.35 -21.86 -26.69
C GLU A 302 -13.43 -21.91 -25.47
N GLU A 303 -13.59 -22.93 -24.62
CA GLU A 303 -12.72 -23.14 -23.45
C GLU A 303 -11.32 -23.65 -23.85
N TYR A 304 -11.26 -24.42 -24.94
CA TYR A 304 -10.05 -25.05 -25.46
C TYR A 304 -10.01 -24.88 -26.97
N PHE A 305 -8.83 -24.57 -27.51
CA PHE A 305 -8.61 -24.43 -28.95
C PHE A 305 -7.62 -25.50 -29.39
N PHE A 306 -7.87 -26.11 -30.55
CA PHE A 306 -6.95 -27.08 -31.15
C PHE A 306 -5.92 -26.36 -32.03
N GLN A 307 -4.73 -26.93 -32.13
CA GLN A 307 -3.68 -26.36 -32.98
C GLN A 307 -4.16 -26.24 -34.44
N GLY A 308 -3.89 -25.10 -35.06
CA GLY A 308 -4.32 -24.81 -36.44
C GLY A 308 -5.78 -24.37 -36.58
N THR A 309 -6.55 -24.29 -35.49
CA THR A 309 -7.89 -23.70 -35.51
C THR A 309 -7.85 -22.20 -35.18
N PRO A 310 -8.66 -21.36 -35.84
CA PRO A 310 -8.75 -19.94 -35.49
C PRO A 310 -9.20 -19.76 -34.04
N ILE A 311 -8.52 -18.87 -33.33
CA ILE A 311 -8.89 -18.51 -31.95
C ILE A 311 -9.68 -17.22 -32.01
N VAL A 312 -10.89 -17.22 -31.46
CA VAL A 312 -11.76 -16.03 -31.40
C VAL A 312 -12.03 -15.68 -29.94
N VAL A 313 -11.81 -14.42 -29.60
CA VAL A 313 -12.12 -13.86 -28.29
C VAL A 313 -12.97 -12.63 -28.50
N TRP A 314 -14.09 -12.53 -27.81
CA TRP A 314 -14.99 -11.39 -27.91
C TRP A 314 -15.00 -10.59 -26.61
N ALA A 315 -15.35 -9.32 -26.70
CA ALA A 315 -15.55 -8.42 -25.58
C ALA A 315 -16.63 -7.40 -25.93
N ASN A 316 -17.28 -6.82 -24.93
CA ASN A 316 -18.14 -5.66 -25.12
C ASN A 316 -17.36 -4.39 -24.79
N ILE A 317 -17.38 -3.40 -25.68
CA ILE A 317 -16.86 -2.07 -25.42
C ILE A 317 -18.01 -1.11 -25.18
N ARG A 318 -17.97 -0.39 -24.06
CA ARG A 318 -18.98 0.59 -23.67
C ARG A 318 -18.38 1.98 -23.57
N GLY A 319 -18.97 2.94 -24.26
CA GLY A 319 -18.56 4.34 -24.20
C GLY A 319 -19.53 5.17 -23.37
N LYS A 320 -18.99 6.05 -22.54
CA LYS A 320 -19.76 7.06 -21.79
C LYS A 320 -19.11 8.42 -21.99
N SER A 321 -19.55 9.09 -23.05
CA SER A 321 -19.11 10.44 -23.41
C SER A 321 -19.98 11.52 -22.77
N PHE A 322 -19.41 12.62 -22.30
CA PHE A 322 -20.21 13.79 -21.96
C PHE A 322 -20.31 14.80 -23.11
N GLU A 323 -19.46 14.68 -24.14
CA GLU A 323 -19.42 15.58 -25.29
C GLU A 323 -19.08 14.80 -26.57
N GLY A 324 -20.02 14.74 -27.51
CA GLY A 324 -19.81 14.10 -28.82
C GLY A 324 -19.48 12.60 -28.74
N ALA A 325 -18.97 12.05 -29.86
CA ALA A 325 -18.51 10.68 -29.94
C ALA A 325 -17.04 10.54 -29.51
N ILE A 326 -16.71 9.43 -28.85
CA ILE A 326 -15.34 9.06 -28.51
C ILE A 326 -14.82 8.13 -29.59
N SER A 327 -13.80 8.56 -30.33
CA SER A 327 -13.12 7.70 -31.30
C SER A 327 -12.10 6.79 -30.60
N VAL A 328 -12.27 5.48 -30.77
CA VAL A 328 -11.50 4.43 -30.09
C VAL A 328 -10.76 3.56 -31.11
N ASP A 329 -9.46 3.38 -30.90
CA ASP A 329 -8.58 2.45 -31.64
C ASP A 329 -8.32 1.20 -30.80
N ASN A 330 -8.70 0.03 -31.31
CA ASN A 330 -8.67 -1.25 -30.60
C ASN A 330 -7.58 -2.17 -31.14
N LYS A 331 -6.88 -2.86 -30.22
CA LYS A 331 -5.85 -3.85 -30.53
C LYS A 331 -5.97 -5.03 -29.58
N CYS A 332 -5.52 -6.20 -30.02
CA CYS A 332 -5.46 -7.38 -29.18
C CYS A 332 -4.20 -8.20 -29.43
N TYR A 333 -3.77 -8.93 -28.40
CA TYR A 333 -2.67 -9.88 -28.52
C TYR A 333 -2.81 -11.03 -27.51
N ALA A 334 -2.25 -12.18 -27.83
CA ALA A 334 -2.10 -13.33 -26.95
C ALA A 334 -0.65 -13.43 -26.47
N LYS A 335 -0.45 -13.75 -25.18
CA LYS A 335 0.87 -13.85 -24.55
C LYS A 335 1.07 -15.17 -23.82
N LYS A 336 2.22 -15.81 -24.03
CA LYS A 336 2.73 -16.96 -23.28
C LYS A 336 4.22 -16.74 -22.99
N GLY A 337 4.58 -16.52 -21.73
CA GLY A 337 5.95 -16.14 -21.37
C GLY A 337 6.37 -14.81 -22.03
N SER A 338 7.43 -14.84 -22.84
CA SER A 338 7.91 -13.69 -23.64
C SER A 338 7.31 -13.62 -25.04
N SER A 339 6.62 -14.67 -25.51
CA SER A 339 6.05 -14.72 -26.85
C SER A 339 4.74 -13.93 -26.90
N VAL A 340 4.62 -13.07 -27.91
CA VAL A 340 3.45 -12.23 -28.16
C VAL A 340 2.98 -12.48 -29.59
N ILE A 341 1.71 -12.84 -29.75
CA ILE A 341 1.07 -13.06 -31.05
C ILE A 341 -0.05 -12.03 -31.18
N PHE A 342 -0.03 -11.23 -32.24
CA PHE A 342 -1.03 -10.19 -32.47
C PHE A 342 -2.25 -10.77 -33.17
N GLY A 343 -3.45 -10.39 -32.72
CA GLY A 343 -4.71 -10.74 -33.35
C GLY A 343 -5.29 -9.57 -34.15
N ARG A 344 -6.25 -9.86 -35.02
CA ARG A 344 -6.98 -8.87 -35.80
C ARG A 344 -8.26 -8.49 -35.03
N VAL A 345 -8.47 -7.20 -34.75
CA VAL A 345 -9.65 -6.72 -34.03
C VAL A 345 -10.70 -6.17 -35.00
N HIS A 346 -11.94 -6.60 -34.83
CA HIS A 346 -13.10 -6.14 -35.59
C HIS A 346 -14.19 -5.56 -34.65
N PRO A 347 -14.61 -4.29 -34.83
CA PRO A 347 -13.96 -3.25 -35.63
C PRO A 347 -12.66 -2.73 -34.99
N THR A 348 -11.67 -2.38 -35.82
CA THR A 348 -10.40 -1.79 -35.35
C THR A 348 -10.61 -0.38 -34.81
N GLN A 349 -11.44 0.42 -35.47
CA GLN A 349 -11.81 1.77 -35.03
C GLN A 349 -13.31 1.87 -34.87
N ILE A 350 -13.75 2.55 -33.81
CA ILE A 350 -15.17 2.74 -33.54
C ILE A 350 -15.41 4.07 -32.83
N ASP A 351 -16.49 4.74 -33.19
CA ASP A 351 -16.97 5.93 -32.50
C ASP A 351 -18.08 5.53 -31.53
N LEU A 352 -17.91 5.84 -30.25
CA LEU A 352 -18.86 5.52 -29.19
C LEU A 352 -19.54 6.78 -28.67
N PHE A 353 -20.87 6.79 -28.65
CA PHE A 353 -21.67 7.85 -28.06
C PHE A 353 -21.96 7.59 -26.58
N TYR A 354 -22.67 8.50 -25.91
CA TYR A 354 -23.08 8.30 -24.52
C TYR A 354 -23.91 7.03 -24.36
N ASP A 355 -23.40 6.12 -23.52
CA ASP A 355 -23.99 4.84 -23.19
C ASP A 355 -24.12 3.86 -24.37
N ASP A 356 -23.32 4.07 -25.42
CA ASP A 356 -23.25 3.11 -26.54
C ASP A 356 -22.44 1.88 -26.15
N SER A 357 -22.88 0.71 -26.60
CA SER A 357 -22.23 -0.57 -26.37
C SER A 357 -22.13 -1.34 -27.67
N ARG A 358 -20.94 -1.90 -27.92
CA ARG A 358 -20.57 -2.56 -29.17
C ARG A 358 -19.75 -3.80 -28.86
N THR A 359 -19.91 -4.85 -29.65
CA THR A 359 -19.09 -6.05 -29.53
C THR A 359 -17.81 -5.89 -30.33
N LEU A 360 -16.69 -6.27 -29.72
CA LEU A 360 -15.39 -6.41 -30.35
C LEU A 360 -15.06 -7.88 -30.48
N GLU A 361 -14.49 -8.26 -31.62
CA GLU A 361 -13.95 -9.59 -31.86
C GLU A 361 -12.44 -9.48 -32.11
N CYS A 362 -11.65 -10.28 -31.40
CA CYS A 362 -10.24 -10.48 -31.65
C CYS A 362 -10.04 -11.88 -32.23
N VAL A 363 -9.59 -11.92 -33.47
CA VAL A 363 -9.42 -13.15 -34.24
C VAL A 363 -7.94 -13.41 -34.48
N PHE A 364 -7.47 -14.60 -34.11
CA PHE A 364 -6.15 -15.10 -34.45
C PHE A 364 -6.32 -16.16 -35.54
N GLU A 365 -6.18 -15.76 -36.81
CA GLU A 365 -6.23 -16.65 -37.99
C GLU A 365 -4.83 -16.89 -38.58
N GLU A 366 -3.94 -15.92 -38.41
CA GLU A 366 -2.58 -15.96 -38.94
C GLU A 366 -1.62 -16.48 -37.87
N ASN A 367 -0.53 -17.11 -38.32
CA ASN A 367 0.53 -17.58 -37.43
C ASN A 367 0.06 -18.60 -36.37
N LEU A 368 -0.97 -19.39 -36.67
CA LEU A 368 -1.50 -20.44 -35.78
C LEU A 368 -0.43 -21.47 -35.37
N GLU A 369 0.57 -21.69 -36.23
CA GLU A 369 1.76 -22.51 -35.98
C GLU A 369 2.59 -22.00 -34.78
N GLN A 370 2.50 -20.71 -34.43
CA GLN A 370 3.22 -20.11 -33.29
C GLN A 370 2.52 -20.38 -31.94
N PHE A 371 1.30 -20.92 -31.96
CA PHE A 371 0.59 -21.34 -30.76
C PHE A 371 1.04 -22.74 -30.36
N GLU A 372 2.02 -22.79 -29.45
CA GLU A 372 2.41 -24.03 -28.78
C GLU A 372 1.38 -24.43 -27.72
N GLU A 373 1.17 -25.73 -27.51
CA GLU A 373 0.29 -26.26 -26.47
C GLU A 373 0.50 -25.58 -25.10
N GLY A 374 -0.57 -25.06 -24.51
CA GLY A 374 -0.55 -24.46 -23.19
C GLY A 374 -1.52 -23.28 -23.04
N THR A 375 -1.38 -22.57 -21.92
CA THR A 375 -2.26 -21.45 -21.56
C THR A 375 -1.69 -20.12 -22.04
N TYR A 376 -2.51 -19.34 -22.73
CA TYR A 376 -2.20 -17.97 -23.16
C TYR A 376 -3.08 -16.97 -22.41
N SER A 377 -2.53 -15.78 -22.14
CA SER A 377 -3.29 -14.63 -21.69
C SER A 377 -3.61 -13.74 -22.89
N VAL A 378 -4.90 -13.56 -23.20
CA VAL A 378 -5.34 -12.63 -24.25
C VAL A 378 -5.60 -11.26 -23.61
N THR A 379 -5.09 -10.21 -24.25
CA THR A 379 -5.25 -8.83 -23.79
C THR A 379 -5.88 -8.01 -24.90
N PHE A 380 -6.95 -7.28 -24.55
CA PHE A 380 -7.50 -6.19 -25.37
C PHE A 380 -6.95 -4.86 -24.87
N SER A 381 -6.68 -3.96 -25.81
CA SER A 381 -6.24 -2.60 -25.53
C SER A 381 -7.01 -1.64 -26.40
N SER A 382 -7.61 -0.63 -25.77
CA SER A 382 -8.36 0.43 -26.44
C SER A 382 -7.68 1.77 -26.15
N LYS A 383 -7.42 2.53 -27.21
CA LYS A 383 -6.80 3.86 -27.13
C LYS A 383 -7.79 4.90 -27.63
N PHE A 384 -8.02 5.94 -26.83
CA PHE A 384 -8.97 7.00 -27.16
C PHE A 384 -8.52 8.35 -26.62
N THR A 385 -9.14 9.42 -27.11
CA THR A 385 -8.96 10.78 -26.55
C THR A 385 -10.20 11.14 -25.77
N PHE A 386 -10.01 11.67 -24.56
CA PHE A 386 -11.12 12.04 -23.68
C PHE A 386 -10.85 13.41 -23.07
N PRO A 387 -11.74 14.40 -23.25
CA PRO A 387 -11.62 15.68 -22.58
C PRO A 387 -11.96 15.55 -21.09
N THR A 388 -11.36 16.34 -20.22
CA THR A 388 -11.75 16.40 -18.80
C THR A 388 -11.78 17.86 -18.42
N TRP A 389 -12.91 18.28 -17.84
CA TRP A 389 -13.17 19.67 -17.54
C TRP A 389 -13.13 19.83 -16.02
N GLY A 390 -12.62 20.96 -15.56
CA GLY A 390 -12.64 21.30 -14.15
C GLY A 390 -12.71 22.80 -13.96
N TYR A 391 -13.32 23.23 -12.85
CA TYR A 391 -13.36 24.62 -12.43
C TYR A 391 -13.19 24.74 -10.91
N VAL A 392 -12.76 25.91 -10.47
CA VAL A 392 -12.75 26.30 -9.06
C VAL A 392 -13.22 27.74 -8.98
N THR A 393 -14.12 28.02 -8.05
CA THR A 393 -14.69 29.37 -7.88
C THR A 393 -14.04 30.05 -6.69
N TYR A 394 -13.48 31.24 -6.95
CA TYR A 394 -12.92 32.11 -5.93
C TYR A 394 -13.83 33.32 -5.75
N VAL A 395 -14.05 33.72 -4.49
CA VAL A 395 -14.80 34.93 -4.14
C VAL A 395 -13.83 35.94 -3.55
N PHE A 396 -13.71 37.09 -4.21
CA PHE A 396 -12.85 38.18 -3.78
C PHE A 396 -13.65 39.25 -3.05
N VAL A 397 -13.11 39.79 -1.96
CA VAL A 397 -13.74 40.87 -1.19
C VAL A 397 -12.72 41.96 -0.90
N ASP A 398 -13.11 43.21 -1.10
CA ASP A 398 -12.30 44.37 -0.73
C ASP A 398 -12.03 44.39 0.79
N LYS A 399 -10.78 44.67 1.17
CA LYS A 399 -10.35 44.71 2.57
C LYS A 399 -11.22 45.59 3.48
N ASN A 400 -11.66 46.76 3.02
CA ASN A 400 -12.47 47.67 3.83
C ASN A 400 -13.86 47.08 4.08
N THR A 401 -14.42 46.40 3.07
CA THR A 401 -15.67 45.65 3.22
C THR A 401 -15.52 44.58 4.30
N GLN A 402 -14.44 43.80 4.25
CA GLN A 402 -14.17 42.77 5.24
C GLN A 402 -14.03 43.36 6.66
N ILE A 403 -13.28 44.46 6.82
CA ILE A 403 -13.14 45.18 8.09
C ILE A 403 -14.50 45.68 8.60
N ALA A 404 -15.37 46.19 7.73
CA ALA A 404 -16.69 46.66 8.10
C ALA A 404 -17.55 45.55 8.72
N TYR A 405 -17.59 44.36 8.12
CA TYR A 405 -18.28 43.19 8.69
C TYR A 405 -17.69 42.77 10.05
N TYR A 406 -16.36 42.70 10.14
CA TYR A 406 -15.68 42.38 11.40
C TYR A 406 -15.98 43.39 12.51
N SER A 407 -16.00 44.69 12.21
CA SER A 407 -16.30 45.75 13.19
C SER A 407 -17.72 45.65 13.77
N GLN A 408 -18.66 45.13 12.98
CA GLN A 408 -20.04 44.88 13.38
C GLN A 408 -20.22 43.50 14.05
N LYS A 409 -19.14 42.74 14.25
CA LYS A 409 -19.15 41.35 14.75
C LYS A 409 -20.02 40.41 13.90
N LYS A 410 -20.07 40.66 12.60
CA LYS A 410 -20.80 39.83 11.62
C LYS A 410 -19.84 38.90 10.88
N ASN A 411 -20.31 37.69 10.56
CA ASN A 411 -19.55 36.74 9.74
C ASN A 411 -19.83 37.02 8.27
N ILE A 412 -18.82 37.48 7.53
CA ILE A 412 -18.98 37.86 6.12
C ILE A 412 -19.44 36.70 5.22
N ASN A 413 -18.98 35.48 5.51
CA ASN A 413 -19.38 34.30 4.76
C ASN A 413 -20.87 34.00 4.92
N GLN A 414 -21.41 34.16 6.13
CA GLN A 414 -22.83 33.96 6.39
C GLN A 414 -23.70 35.09 5.83
N GLU A 415 -23.24 36.33 5.87
CA GLU A 415 -24.03 37.48 5.42
C GLU A 415 -24.08 37.61 3.88
N LEU A 416 -23.07 37.10 3.18
CA LEU A 416 -22.94 37.17 1.72
C LEU A 416 -23.09 35.80 1.04
N ASP A 417 -23.51 34.77 1.77
CA ASP A 417 -23.63 33.38 1.29
C ASP A 417 -22.34 32.86 0.61
N ILE A 418 -21.17 33.24 1.13
CA ILE A 418 -19.88 32.83 0.61
C ILE A 418 -19.48 31.51 1.27
N PRO A 419 -19.16 30.44 0.51
CA PRO A 419 -18.66 29.20 1.10
C PRO A 419 -17.37 29.46 1.88
N THR A 420 -17.05 28.65 2.88
CA THR A 420 -15.84 28.85 3.69
C THR A 420 -14.56 28.49 2.94
N LYS A 421 -14.66 27.61 1.94
CA LYS A 421 -13.55 27.15 1.12
C LYS A 421 -13.93 27.09 -0.35
N ALA A 422 -12.97 27.37 -1.20
CA ALA A 422 -13.06 27.09 -2.62
C ALA A 422 -12.92 25.58 -2.82
N GLU A 423 -13.90 24.97 -3.47
CA GLU A 423 -13.87 23.55 -3.82
C GLU A 423 -13.67 23.46 -5.32
N SER A 424 -12.66 22.69 -5.76
CA SER A 424 -12.49 22.42 -7.17
C SER A 424 -13.44 21.30 -7.58
N ILE A 425 -14.10 21.46 -8.73
CA ILE A 425 -15.07 20.51 -9.27
C ILE A 425 -14.56 20.09 -10.65
N TYR A 426 -14.56 18.80 -10.95
CA TYR A 426 -14.21 18.29 -12.27
C TYR A 426 -15.16 17.18 -12.75
N THR A 427 -15.23 17.01 -14.06
CA THR A 427 -16.00 15.94 -14.71
C THR A 427 -15.37 14.59 -14.43
N ASN A 428 -16.18 13.57 -14.23
CA ASN A 428 -15.69 12.19 -14.24
C ASN A 428 -14.93 11.89 -15.54
N GLY A 429 -13.80 11.19 -15.46
CA GLY A 429 -13.03 10.84 -16.63
C GLY A 429 -11.73 10.12 -16.29
N PRO A 430 -10.94 9.74 -17.31
CA PRO A 430 -9.64 9.10 -17.10
C PRO A 430 -8.64 9.96 -16.32
N ALA A 431 -8.71 11.29 -16.47
CA ALA A 431 -7.88 12.23 -15.74
C ALA A 431 -8.64 12.82 -14.54
N ALA A 432 -7.97 12.94 -13.40
CA ALA A 432 -8.40 13.79 -12.29
C ALA A 432 -7.67 15.12 -12.32
N ILE A 433 -8.41 16.19 -12.05
CA ILE A 433 -7.91 17.55 -11.97
C ILE A 433 -8.08 18.02 -10.52
N GLY A 434 -6.97 18.29 -9.85
CA GLY A 434 -6.96 18.98 -8.57
C GLY A 434 -6.57 20.44 -8.76
N MET A 435 -7.26 21.36 -8.10
CA MET A 435 -6.90 22.78 -8.09
C MET A 435 -6.88 23.32 -6.65
N ASN A 436 -6.19 24.43 -6.41
CA ASN A 436 -6.02 25.00 -5.07
C ASN A 436 -7.36 25.19 -4.36
N SER A 437 -7.47 24.58 -3.18
CA SER A 437 -8.56 24.85 -2.25
C SER A 437 -8.07 25.89 -1.25
N LEU A 438 -8.72 27.05 -1.23
CA LEU A 438 -8.35 28.19 -0.40
C LEU A 438 -9.53 28.60 0.48
N ASP A 439 -9.21 29.16 1.63
CA ASP A 439 -10.23 29.77 2.49
C ASP A 439 -10.82 31.01 1.77
N LEU A 440 -12.14 31.14 1.86
CA LEU A 440 -12.90 32.21 1.24
C LEU A 440 -13.57 33.08 2.31
N PRO A 441 -13.85 34.36 2.02
CA PRO A 441 -13.43 35.08 0.81
C PRO A 441 -11.93 35.41 0.80
N ILE A 442 -11.38 35.61 -0.38
CA ILE A 442 -10.01 36.10 -0.59
C ILE A 442 -10.03 37.64 -0.50
N THR A 443 -9.29 38.18 0.46
CA THR A 443 -9.18 39.63 0.64
C THR A 443 -8.27 40.24 -0.42
N VAL A 444 -8.77 41.24 -1.14
CA VAL A 444 -8.00 42.00 -2.14
C VAL A 444 -7.70 43.40 -1.65
N TYR A 445 -6.58 43.95 -2.12
CA TYR A 445 -6.10 45.29 -1.82
C TYR A 445 -6.02 46.08 -3.12
N THR A 446 -6.56 47.30 -3.12
CA THR A 446 -6.45 48.21 -4.27
C THR A 446 -5.00 48.53 -4.67
N ASN A 447 -4.06 48.40 -3.72
CA ASN A 447 -2.64 48.76 -3.91
C ASN A 447 -1.73 47.54 -4.13
N ASN A 448 -2.28 46.31 -4.08
CA ASN A 448 -1.50 45.09 -4.31
C ASN A 448 -2.11 44.30 -5.46
N PRO A 449 -1.50 44.31 -6.66
CA PRO A 449 -2.04 43.57 -7.80
C PRO A 449 -1.86 42.06 -7.64
N TYR A 450 -1.00 41.60 -6.72
CA TYR A 450 -0.79 40.17 -6.48
C TYR A 450 -1.94 39.60 -5.66
N LEU A 451 -2.60 38.59 -6.21
CA LEU A 451 -3.72 37.91 -5.58
C LEU A 451 -3.20 36.71 -4.77
N LEU A 452 -2.97 35.62 -5.49
CA LEU A 452 -2.66 34.31 -4.95
C LEU A 452 -2.03 33.47 -6.05
N THR A 453 -1.45 32.35 -5.66
CA THR A 453 -0.90 31.40 -6.61
C THR A 453 -1.99 30.43 -7.04
N PHE A 454 -2.31 30.41 -8.33
CA PHE A 454 -3.08 29.33 -8.94
C PHE A 454 -2.21 28.09 -8.99
N GLY A 455 -2.77 26.96 -8.58
CA GLY A 455 -2.13 25.69 -8.72
C GLY A 455 -3.10 24.64 -9.25
N MET A 456 -2.58 23.76 -10.09
CA MET A 456 -3.33 22.67 -10.67
C MET A 456 -2.46 21.42 -10.74
N THR A 457 -3.03 20.31 -10.33
CA THR A 457 -2.42 18.98 -10.33
C THR A 457 -3.23 18.08 -11.25
N LEU A 458 -2.55 17.37 -12.15
CA LEU A 458 -3.15 16.31 -12.94
C LEU A 458 -2.74 14.95 -12.38
N SER A 459 -3.70 14.04 -12.21
CA SER A 459 -3.45 12.65 -11.79
C SER A 459 -4.28 11.62 -12.56
N ASN A 460 -3.78 10.38 -12.68
CA ASN A 460 -4.51 9.32 -13.37
C ASN A 460 -5.62 8.83 -12.44
N ALA A 461 -6.86 9.03 -12.84
CA ALA A 461 -8.04 8.58 -12.10
C ALA A 461 -8.58 7.25 -12.65
N TRP A 462 -7.98 6.73 -13.73
CA TRP A 462 -8.48 5.54 -14.40
C TRP A 462 -7.95 4.25 -13.76
N PRO A 463 -8.79 3.42 -13.12
CA PRO A 463 -8.32 2.21 -12.46
C PRO A 463 -7.93 1.08 -13.43
N GLN A 464 -8.48 1.09 -14.65
CA GLN A 464 -8.32 0.03 -15.65
C GLN A 464 -7.31 0.38 -16.75
N GLY A 465 -6.53 1.44 -16.60
CA GLY A 465 -5.63 1.90 -17.65
C GLY A 465 -4.82 3.13 -17.25
N GLU A 466 -4.22 3.78 -18.25
CA GLU A 466 -3.27 4.85 -18.04
C GLU A 466 -3.44 5.97 -19.08
N ILE A 467 -3.01 7.17 -18.71
CA ILE A 467 -2.99 8.31 -19.60
C ILE A 467 -1.63 8.35 -20.30
N ILE A 468 -1.64 8.09 -21.60
CA ILE A 468 -0.43 8.01 -22.43
C ILE A 468 0.10 9.42 -22.76
N THR A 469 -0.80 10.36 -23.07
CA THR A 469 -0.41 11.71 -23.54
C THR A 469 -1.51 12.72 -23.25
N ILE A 470 -1.11 13.93 -22.85
CA ILE A 470 -2.00 15.10 -22.76
C ILE A 470 -1.86 15.88 -24.06
N LYS A 471 -2.91 15.83 -24.91
CA LYS A 471 -2.89 16.53 -26.20
C LYS A 471 -3.00 18.05 -26.06
N LYS A 472 -3.81 18.51 -25.10
CA LYS A 472 -4.07 19.92 -24.84
C LYS A 472 -4.39 20.09 -23.36
N LEU A 473 -3.76 21.07 -22.72
CA LEU A 473 -4.17 21.57 -21.42
C LEU A 473 -4.46 23.06 -21.57
N GLU A 474 -5.73 23.43 -21.39
CA GLU A 474 -6.20 24.80 -21.49
C GLU A 474 -6.71 25.26 -20.13
N VAL A 475 -6.29 26.44 -19.69
CA VAL A 475 -6.79 27.10 -18.49
C VAL A 475 -7.41 28.42 -18.90
N ARG A 476 -8.66 28.63 -18.47
CA ARG A 476 -9.41 29.86 -18.70
C ARG A 476 -9.54 30.60 -17.38
N VAL A 477 -9.17 31.87 -17.36
CA VAL A 477 -9.34 32.76 -16.19
C VAL A 477 -10.06 34.03 -16.63
N PRO A 478 -10.83 34.69 -15.76
CA PRO A 478 -11.50 35.95 -16.10
C PRO A 478 -10.52 36.99 -16.64
N GLN A 479 -10.96 37.84 -17.58
CA GLN A 479 -10.11 38.81 -18.27
C GLN A 479 -9.38 39.81 -17.36
N GLU A 480 -9.94 40.06 -16.17
CA GLU A 480 -9.37 40.93 -15.14
C GLU A 480 -8.19 40.28 -14.40
N ILE A 481 -8.03 38.95 -14.55
CA ILE A 481 -6.98 38.16 -13.92
C ILE A 481 -6.00 37.65 -14.99
N TYR A 482 -4.70 37.74 -14.70
CA TYR A 482 -3.67 37.19 -15.56
C TYR A 482 -2.62 36.42 -14.75
N PHE A 483 -2.03 35.42 -15.39
CA PHE A 483 -0.87 34.71 -14.84
C PHE A 483 0.41 35.52 -15.08
N ASP A 484 1.26 35.56 -14.05
CA ASP A 484 2.61 36.13 -14.13
C ASP A 484 3.58 35.07 -14.67
N THR A 485 4.62 34.70 -13.91
CA THR A 485 5.53 33.61 -14.30
C THR A 485 5.07 32.28 -13.71
N CYS A 486 4.59 31.36 -14.55
CA CYS A 486 4.30 30.00 -14.13
C CYS A 486 5.58 29.19 -13.92
N TYR A 487 5.68 28.52 -12.78
CA TYR A 487 6.75 27.57 -12.51
C TYR A 487 6.50 26.27 -13.29
N SER A 488 7.57 25.52 -13.56
CA SER A 488 7.59 24.17 -14.16
C SER A 488 7.27 24.02 -15.66
N ILE A 489 6.76 25.06 -16.35
CA ILE A 489 6.46 25.02 -17.80
C ILE A 489 6.93 26.30 -18.47
N GLN A 490 7.45 26.20 -19.70
CA GLN A 490 7.73 27.38 -20.53
C GLN A 490 6.40 28.05 -20.88
N TYR A 491 6.15 29.19 -20.22
CA TYR A 491 4.97 30.01 -20.39
C TYR A 491 5.01 30.73 -21.75
N LYS A 492 3.86 30.78 -22.43
CA LYS A 492 3.57 31.71 -23.52
C LYS A 492 2.47 32.66 -23.02
N GLU A 493 2.52 33.92 -23.43
CA GLU A 493 1.44 34.90 -23.26
C GLU A 493 0.06 34.30 -23.62
N PRO A 494 -1.06 34.84 -23.09
CA PRO A 494 -2.38 34.30 -23.38
C PRO A 494 -2.57 34.13 -24.90
N VAL A 495 -2.92 32.91 -25.29
CA VAL A 495 -2.96 32.51 -26.71
C VAL A 495 -4.14 33.16 -27.43
N GLY A 496 -5.14 33.64 -26.68
CA GLY A 496 -6.27 34.40 -27.17
C GLY A 496 -7.15 34.93 -26.05
N ARG A 497 -8.20 35.65 -26.45
CA ARG A 497 -9.33 36.05 -25.60
C ARG A 497 -10.62 35.55 -26.23
N GLU A 498 -11.49 34.99 -25.41
CA GLU A 498 -12.81 34.49 -25.80
C GLU A 498 -13.76 34.77 -24.62
N ASP A 499 -14.92 35.37 -24.90
CA ASP A 499 -16.05 35.48 -23.96
C ASP A 499 -15.69 35.86 -22.52
N ASP A 500 -14.97 36.97 -22.33
CA ASP A 500 -14.51 37.49 -21.02
C ASP A 500 -13.43 36.66 -20.30
N TYR A 501 -12.76 35.73 -21.01
CA TYR A 501 -11.65 34.94 -20.47
C TYR A 501 -10.31 35.20 -21.17
N ASN A 502 -9.23 35.21 -20.38
CA ASN A 502 -7.87 34.99 -20.87
C ASN A 502 -7.60 33.49 -20.96
N ILE A 503 -7.13 33.02 -22.12
CA ILE A 503 -6.88 31.60 -22.39
C ILE A 503 -5.39 31.29 -22.38
N TYR A 504 -5.00 30.30 -21.58
CA TYR A 504 -3.63 29.82 -21.44
C TYR A 504 -3.53 28.36 -21.88
N ASN A 505 -2.58 28.06 -22.77
CA ASN A 505 -2.28 26.70 -23.19
C ASN A 505 -0.94 26.25 -22.61
N PHE A 506 -0.93 25.07 -22.00
CA PHE A 506 0.26 24.49 -21.37
C PHE A 506 0.70 23.23 -22.12
N GLU A 507 2.00 23.15 -22.43
CA GLU A 507 2.60 21.96 -23.02
C GLU A 507 3.11 21.04 -21.90
N ILE A 508 2.52 19.84 -21.77
CA ILE A 508 2.90 18.86 -20.74
C ILE A 508 3.54 17.62 -21.36
N ASP A 509 4.81 17.39 -21.03
CA ASP A 509 5.50 16.11 -21.32
C ASP A 509 5.14 15.01 -20.29
N VAL A 510 4.29 14.06 -20.67
CA VAL A 510 3.83 12.97 -19.79
C VAL A 510 4.93 11.95 -19.46
N ASN A 511 6.03 11.91 -20.22
CA ASN A 511 7.08 10.89 -20.05
C ASN A 511 7.85 10.98 -18.72
N LYS A 512 7.72 12.10 -17.99
CA LYS A 512 8.38 12.31 -16.68
C LYS A 512 7.51 11.94 -15.48
N GLY A 513 6.46 11.16 -15.71
CA GLY A 513 5.43 10.83 -14.73
C GLY A 513 4.19 11.69 -14.94
N PHE A 514 3.01 11.08 -14.76
CA PHE A 514 1.73 11.74 -14.96
C PHE A 514 1.43 12.81 -13.90
N PHE A 515 2.11 12.72 -12.75
CA PHE A 515 1.99 13.72 -11.70
C PHE A 515 2.72 15.00 -12.09
N LYS A 516 1.96 16.03 -12.45
CA LYS A 516 2.49 17.38 -12.64
C LYS A 516 1.64 18.41 -11.94
N THR A 517 2.33 19.31 -11.26
CA THR A 517 1.74 20.50 -10.67
C THR A 517 2.21 21.73 -11.46
N ILE A 518 1.24 22.49 -11.94
CA ILE A 518 1.44 23.82 -12.52
C ILE A 518 1.14 24.82 -11.43
N THR A 519 2.00 25.81 -11.28
CA THR A 519 1.88 26.83 -10.24
C THR A 519 2.13 28.20 -10.87
N CYS A 520 1.12 29.05 -10.90
CA CYS A 520 1.14 30.35 -11.56
C CYS A 520 0.68 31.45 -10.58
N PRO A 521 1.53 32.41 -10.20
CA PRO A 521 1.08 33.59 -9.48
C PRO A 521 0.05 34.35 -10.32
N MET A 522 -1.08 34.71 -9.71
CA MET A 522 -2.14 35.50 -10.35
C MET A 522 -2.01 36.98 -9.97
N LYS A 523 -2.28 37.83 -10.96
CA LYS A 523 -2.40 39.27 -10.79
C LYS A 523 -3.75 39.77 -11.29
N MET A 524 -4.25 40.81 -10.65
CA MET A 524 -5.41 41.56 -11.14
C MET A 524 -4.92 42.77 -11.95
N LYS A 525 -5.65 43.11 -13.01
CA LYS A 525 -5.34 44.23 -13.90
C LYS A 525 -5.55 45.59 -13.23
#